data_AF-A0A7C2KEU2-F1
#
_entry.id   AF-A0A7C2KEU2-F1
#
_cell.length_a   1.000
_cell.length_b   1.000
_cell.length_c   1.000
_cell.angle_alpha   90.00
_cell.angle_beta   90.00
_cell.angle_gamma   90.00
#
_symmetry.space_group_name_H-M   'P 1'
#
loop_
_entity.id
_entity.type
_entity.pdbx_description
1 polymer ?
#
loop_
_entity_poly.entity_id
_entity_poly.type
_entity_poly.pdbx_seq_one_letter_code
_entity_poly.pdbx_strand_id
1 'polypeptide(L)'
;MVVKQKNLERKKLVKDLFTAIANGNKNKLIKLIKKGADVNSRYPYPFSRETYQFTPLHFLACYDDGDEEEIAKILLKHGANINAGVPPVGRTPLHIAVVFNNIKMIKSFIKNSANVNAKT
;
A
#
# COMPACT_ATOMS: atom_id res chain seq x y z
N MET A 1 -3.20 -27.56 14.70
CA MET A 1 -4.39 -26.83 14.18
C MET A 1 -4.28 -25.31 14.36
N VAL A 2 -3.73 -24.80 15.48
CA VAL A 2 -3.63 -23.35 15.79
C VAL A 2 -2.79 -22.52 14.78
N VAL A 3 -1.66 -23.03 14.28
CA VAL A 3 -0.79 -22.28 13.34
C VAL A 3 -1.43 -22.04 11.97
N LYS A 4 -2.17 -23.02 11.44
CA LYS A 4 -2.89 -22.87 10.15
C LYS A 4 -3.98 -21.81 10.25
N GLN A 5 -4.68 -21.73 11.37
CA GLN A 5 -5.76 -20.76 11.61
C GLN A 5 -5.22 -19.33 11.77
N LYS A 6 -4.13 -19.14 12.53
CA LYS A 6 -3.44 -17.84 12.63
C LYS A 6 -2.94 -17.34 11.27
N ASN A 7 -2.45 -18.23 10.41
CA ASN A 7 -2.01 -17.86 9.05
C ASN A 7 -3.19 -17.49 8.14
N LEU A 8 -4.33 -18.18 8.28
CA LEU A 8 -5.55 -17.85 7.53
C LEU A 8 -6.13 -16.49 7.95
N GLU A 9 -6.16 -16.22 9.25
CA GLU A 9 -6.59 -14.93 9.81
C GLU A 9 -5.69 -13.79 9.35
N ARG A 10 -4.36 -13.99 9.36
CA ARG A 10 -3.41 -13.00 8.83
C ARG A 10 -3.66 -12.71 7.35
N LYS A 11 -3.81 -13.75 6.51
CA LYS A 11 -4.09 -13.58 5.08
C LYS A 11 -5.40 -12.83 4.83
N LYS A 12 -6.44 -13.15 5.61
CA LYS A 12 -7.73 -12.44 5.56
C LYS A 12 -7.56 -10.96 5.94
N LEU A 13 -6.82 -10.68 7.01
CA LEU A 13 -6.57 -9.33 7.49
C LEU A 13 -5.83 -8.47 6.45
N VAL A 14 -4.82 -9.04 5.78
CA VAL A 14 -4.13 -8.38 4.67
C VAL A 14 -5.11 -8.09 3.52
N LYS A 15 -5.89 -9.09 3.07
CA LYS A 15 -6.86 -8.87 1.99
C LYS A 15 -7.88 -7.77 2.35
N ASP A 16 -8.39 -7.79 3.57
CA ASP A 16 -9.35 -6.80 4.07
C ASP A 16 -8.74 -5.40 4.13
N LEU A 17 -7.45 -5.28 4.47
CA LEU A 17 -6.70 -4.03 4.46
C LEU A 17 -6.65 -3.43 3.06
N PHE A 18 -6.25 -4.23 2.06
CA PHE A 18 -6.17 -3.78 0.66
C PHE A 18 -7.55 -3.45 0.08
N THR A 19 -8.59 -4.19 0.45
CA THR A 19 -9.98 -3.87 0.05
C THR A 19 -10.47 -2.56 0.68
N ALA A 20 -10.10 -2.28 1.93
CA ALA A 20 -10.44 -1.01 2.57
C ALA A 20 -9.77 0.17 1.87
N ILE A 21 -8.51 0.00 1.43
CA ILE A 21 -7.76 1.00 0.66
C ILE A 21 -8.41 1.22 -0.71
N ALA A 22 -8.69 0.15 -1.45
CA ALA A 22 -9.32 0.20 -2.78
C ALA A 22 -10.66 0.95 -2.77
N ASN A 23 -11.43 0.85 -1.68
CA ASN A 23 -12.75 1.44 -1.56
C ASN A 23 -12.73 2.82 -0.87
N GLY A 24 -11.56 3.44 -0.65
CA GLY A 24 -11.49 4.73 0.05
C GLY A 24 -11.88 4.68 1.54
N ASN A 25 -12.05 3.49 2.13
CA ASN A 25 -12.72 3.32 3.43
C ASN A 25 -11.77 3.53 4.62
N LYS A 26 -11.52 4.82 4.93
CA LYS A 26 -10.67 5.28 6.05
C LYS A 26 -11.05 4.68 7.41
N ASN A 27 -12.35 4.59 7.71
CA ASN A 27 -12.84 4.06 8.98
C ASN A 27 -12.52 2.57 9.13
N LYS A 28 -12.75 1.78 8.07
CA LYS A 28 -12.41 0.36 8.04
C LYS A 28 -10.90 0.17 8.12
N LEU A 29 -10.12 0.97 7.40
CA LEU A 29 -8.66 0.96 7.45
C LEU A 29 -8.14 1.14 8.88
N ILE A 30 -8.56 2.21 9.57
CA ILE A 30 -8.13 2.48 10.95
C ILE A 30 -8.51 1.33 11.88
N LYS A 31 -9.71 0.76 11.71
CA LYS A 31 -10.18 -0.38 12.53
C LYS A 31 -9.33 -1.63 12.29
N LEU A 32 -8.87 -1.87 11.05
CA LEU A 32 -7.99 -2.99 10.70
C LEU A 32 -6.59 -2.80 11.26
N ILE A 33 -6.02 -1.59 11.15
CA ILE A 33 -4.71 -1.26 11.75
C ILE A 33 -4.76 -1.48 13.27
N LYS A 34 -5.80 -1.01 13.96
CA LYS A 34 -6.00 -1.25 15.40
C LYS A 34 -6.12 -2.73 15.77
N LYS A 35 -6.58 -3.58 14.84
CA LYS A 35 -6.62 -5.04 15.01
C LYS A 35 -5.28 -5.73 14.73
N GLY A 36 -4.23 -4.97 14.41
CA GLY A 36 -2.89 -5.50 14.12
C GLY A 36 -2.63 -5.78 12.64
N ALA A 37 -3.39 -5.16 11.71
CA ALA A 37 -3.05 -5.23 10.29
C ALA A 37 -1.72 -4.50 10.04
N ASP A 38 -0.76 -5.18 9.42
CA ASP A 38 0.53 -4.61 9.08
C ASP A 38 0.40 -3.67 7.87
N VAL A 39 0.72 -2.39 8.05
CA VAL A 39 0.67 -1.34 7.02
C VAL A 39 1.73 -1.50 5.94
N ASN A 40 2.68 -2.42 6.11
CA ASN A 40 3.68 -2.81 5.12
C ASN A 40 3.40 -4.19 4.49
N SER A 41 2.21 -4.76 4.76
CA SER A 41 1.81 -6.05 4.21
C SER A 41 1.94 -6.09 2.70
N ARG A 42 2.40 -7.22 2.17
CA ARG A 42 2.54 -7.45 0.74
C ARG A 42 1.33 -8.19 0.19
N TYR A 43 0.75 -7.67 -0.89
CA TYR A 43 -0.41 -8.26 -1.54
C TYR A 43 -0.24 -8.25 -3.07
N PRO A 44 -0.65 -9.34 -3.76
CA PRO A 44 -0.59 -9.39 -5.22
C PRO A 44 -1.44 -8.28 -5.85
N TYR A 45 -0.87 -7.54 -6.79
CA TYR A 45 -1.66 -6.59 -7.59
C TYR A 45 -2.50 -7.36 -8.63
N PRO A 46 -3.85 -7.28 -8.58
CA PRO A 46 -4.71 -8.19 -9.33
C PRO A 46 -4.72 -7.95 -10.85
N PHE A 47 -4.22 -6.81 -11.32
CA PHE A 47 -4.23 -6.44 -12.74
C PHE A 47 -2.88 -6.64 -13.44
N SER A 48 -1.88 -7.19 -12.75
CA SER A 48 -0.57 -7.49 -13.32
C SER A 48 -0.49 -8.96 -13.78
N ARG A 49 0.11 -9.20 -14.95
CA ARG A 49 0.49 -10.55 -15.40
C ARG A 49 1.64 -11.13 -14.57
N GLU A 50 2.44 -10.26 -13.93
CA GLU A 50 3.51 -10.61 -13.01
C GLU A 50 3.02 -10.65 -11.56
N THR A 51 3.62 -11.51 -10.74
CA THR A 51 3.30 -11.71 -9.32
C THR A 51 3.92 -10.63 -8.42
N TYR A 52 3.76 -9.36 -8.81
CA TYR A 52 4.22 -8.24 -8.00
C TYR A 52 3.48 -8.17 -6.67
N GLN A 53 4.26 -8.03 -5.61
CA GLN A 53 3.76 -7.92 -4.24
C GLN A 53 3.83 -6.48 -3.77
N PHE A 54 2.71 -5.79 -3.89
CA PHE A 54 2.57 -4.38 -3.56
C PHE A 54 2.36 -4.19 -2.07
N THR A 55 2.92 -3.10 -1.53
CA THR A 55 2.52 -2.59 -0.21
C THR A 55 1.30 -1.67 -0.35
N PRO A 56 0.60 -1.32 0.74
CA PRO A 56 -0.49 -0.34 0.72
C PRO A 56 -0.18 0.96 -0.04
N LEU A 57 1.04 1.50 0.09
CA LEU A 57 1.43 2.73 -0.60
C LEU A 57 1.62 2.54 -2.12
N HIS A 58 2.12 1.39 -2.56
CA HIS A 58 2.14 1.07 -4.00
C HIS A 58 0.72 0.95 -4.55
N PHE A 59 -0.15 0.31 -3.78
CA PHE A 59 -1.52 0.08 -4.20
C PHE A 59 -2.26 1.40 -4.39
N LEU A 60 -2.17 2.32 -3.42
CA LEU A 60 -2.72 3.68 -3.53
C LEU A 60 -2.21 4.46 -4.74
N ALA A 61 -0.95 4.28 -5.11
CA ALA A 61 -0.36 4.99 -6.24
C ALA A 61 -1.04 4.66 -7.59
N CYS A 62 -1.79 3.55 -7.67
CA CYS A 62 -2.53 3.12 -8.85
C CYS A 62 -3.96 3.69 -8.98
N TYR A 63 -4.49 4.35 -7.94
CA TYR A 63 -5.88 4.84 -7.90
C TYR A 63 -5.95 6.36 -7.97
N ASP A 64 -7.05 6.90 -8.50
CA ASP A 64 -7.32 8.34 -8.59
C ASP A 64 -8.81 8.63 -8.31
N ASP A 65 -9.31 8.09 -7.19
CA ASP A 65 -10.68 8.18 -6.71
C ASP A 65 -10.86 9.30 -5.65
N GLY A 66 -9.80 10.01 -5.29
CA GLY A 66 -9.83 11.26 -4.52
C GLY A 66 -9.48 11.15 -3.03
N ASP A 67 -9.59 9.97 -2.42
CA ASP A 67 -9.31 9.74 -0.99
C ASP A 67 -7.86 9.31 -0.69
N GLU A 68 -7.03 9.13 -1.71
CA GLU A 68 -5.70 8.50 -1.61
C GLU A 68 -4.75 9.27 -0.70
N GLU A 69 -4.80 10.60 -0.74
CA GLU A 69 -3.89 11.44 0.04
C GLU A 69 -4.15 11.28 1.56
N GLU A 70 -5.43 11.22 1.95
CA GLU A 70 -5.79 11.04 3.35
C GLU A 70 -5.49 9.63 3.83
N ILE A 71 -5.71 8.62 2.97
CA ILE A 71 -5.33 7.24 3.26
C ILE A 71 -3.81 7.10 3.37
N ALA A 72 -3.05 7.75 2.48
CA ALA A 72 -1.59 7.77 2.54
C ALA A 72 -1.10 8.41 3.84
N LYS A 73 -1.70 9.53 4.28
CA LYS A 73 -1.39 10.14 5.59
C LYS A 73 -1.64 9.17 6.74
N ILE A 74 -2.77 8.45 6.73
CA ILE A 74 -3.07 7.44 7.76
C ILE A 74 -2.01 6.34 7.75
N LEU A 75 -1.66 5.80 6.59
CA LEU A 75 -0.66 4.73 6.46
C LEU A 75 0.73 5.18 6.92
N LEU A 76 1.18 6.36 6.48
CA LEU A 76 2.48 6.94 6.87
C LEU A 76 2.54 7.23 8.37
N LYS A 77 1.47 7.77 8.96
CA LYS A 77 1.36 7.98 10.42
C LYS A 77 1.52 6.68 11.22
N HIS A 78 1.15 5.54 10.64
CA HIS A 78 1.28 4.22 11.26
C HIS A 78 2.54 3.45 10.81
N GLY A 79 3.52 4.13 10.20
CA GLY A 79 4.82 3.54 9.89
C GLY A 79 4.90 2.80 8.55
N ALA A 80 4.04 3.13 7.59
CA ALA A 80 4.21 2.63 6.23
C ALA A 80 5.53 3.14 5.63
N ASN A 81 6.31 2.23 5.05
CA ASN A 81 7.58 2.56 4.42
C ASN A 81 7.35 3.18 3.04
N ILE A 82 7.56 4.48 2.93
CA ILE A 82 7.39 5.26 1.70
C ILE A 82 8.38 4.88 0.59
N ASN A 83 9.48 4.20 0.94
CA ASN A 83 10.51 3.74 0.02
C ASN A 83 10.53 2.21 -0.11
N ALA A 84 9.45 1.52 0.26
CA ALA A 84 9.38 0.07 0.11
C ALA A 84 9.59 -0.33 -1.36
N GLY A 85 10.44 -1.30 -1.65
CA GLY A 85 10.59 -1.84 -3.01
C GLY A 85 9.68 -3.04 -3.25
N VAL A 86 9.06 -3.10 -4.43
CA VAL A 86 8.37 -4.29 -4.94
C VAL A 86 9.41 -5.31 -5.44
N PRO A 87 9.47 -6.53 -4.90
CA PRO A 87 10.33 -7.57 -5.45
C PRO A 87 9.82 -8.07 -6.82
N PRO A 88 10.72 -8.49 -7.73
CA PRO A 88 12.18 -8.44 -7.63
C PRO A 88 12.77 -7.08 -8.09
N VAL A 89 11.98 -6.25 -8.75
CA VAL A 89 12.41 -5.07 -9.52
C VAL A 89 12.62 -3.79 -8.69
N GLY A 90 12.57 -3.85 -7.35
CA GLY A 90 12.82 -2.71 -6.47
C GLY A 90 11.91 -1.48 -6.59
N ARG A 91 10.91 -1.47 -7.50
CA ARG A 91 10.04 -0.30 -7.74
C ARG A 91 9.39 0.16 -6.45
N THR A 92 9.46 1.47 -6.20
CA THR A 92 8.92 2.13 -5.00
C THR A 92 7.52 2.69 -5.25
N PRO A 93 6.76 3.11 -4.21
CA PRO A 93 5.46 3.76 -4.40
C PRO A 93 5.53 4.97 -5.33
N LEU A 94 6.63 5.73 -5.28
CA LEU A 94 6.87 6.86 -6.16
C LEU A 94 7.05 6.44 -7.63
N HIS A 95 7.78 5.36 -7.91
CA HIS A 95 7.89 4.82 -9.28
C HIS A 95 6.53 4.44 -9.84
N ILE A 96 5.69 3.79 -9.03
CA ILE A 96 4.34 3.41 -9.44
C ILE A 96 3.49 4.66 -9.70
N ALA A 97 3.52 5.66 -8.81
CA ALA A 97 2.76 6.90 -9.01
C ALA A 97 3.13 7.62 -10.31
N VAL A 98 4.41 7.60 -10.70
CA VAL A 98 4.89 8.14 -11.98
C VAL A 98 4.36 7.35 -13.17
N VAL A 99 4.43 6.01 -13.13
CA VAL A 99 3.93 5.13 -14.21
C VAL A 99 2.43 5.35 -14.47
N PHE A 100 1.64 5.56 -13.42
CA PHE A 100 0.20 5.81 -13.52
C PHE A 100 -0.17 7.29 -13.71
N ASN A 101 0.82 8.18 -13.85
CA ASN A 101 0.63 9.63 -13.95
C ASN A 101 -0.23 10.23 -12.81
N ASN A 102 -0.13 9.64 -11.61
CA ASN A 102 -0.87 10.08 -10.43
C ASN A 102 -0.17 11.28 -9.79
N ILE A 103 -0.37 12.47 -10.37
CA ILE A 103 0.29 13.72 -9.97
C ILE A 103 0.06 14.05 -8.50
N LYS A 104 -1.14 13.76 -7.98
CA LYS A 104 -1.49 14.00 -6.58
C LYS A 104 -0.63 13.16 -5.65
N MET A 105 -0.50 11.86 -5.93
CA MET A 105 0.35 10.97 -5.13
C MET A 105 1.83 11.23 -5.30
N ILE A 106 2.30 11.62 -6.51
CA ILE A 106 3.69 12.07 -6.72
C ILE A 106 4.02 13.23 -5.79
N LYS A 107 3.20 14.29 -5.80
CA LYS A 107 3.39 15.46 -4.93
C LYS A 107 3.33 15.09 -3.46
N SER A 108 2.36 14.26 -3.08
CA SER A 108 2.21 13.80 -1.69
C SER A 108 3.42 13.00 -1.22
N PHE A 109 3.92 12.07 -2.02
CA PHE A 109 5.08 11.25 -1.66
C PHE A 109 6.37 12.07 -1.58
N ILE A 110 6.61 13.00 -2.51
CA ILE A 110 7.75 13.93 -2.45
C ILE A 110 7.68 14.77 -1.17
N LYS A 111 6.51 15.32 -0.85
CA LYS A 111 6.28 16.09 0.39
C LYS A 111 6.58 15.26 1.64
N ASN A 112 6.36 13.94 1.60
CA ASN A 112 6.64 13.02 2.68
C ASN A 112 8.03 12.36 2.58
N SER A 113 8.98 13.00 1.89
CA SER A 113 10.39 12.57 1.79
C SER A 113 10.61 11.21 1.11
N ALA A 114 9.78 10.87 0.12
CA ALA A 114 10.09 9.74 -0.76
C ALA A 114 11.41 9.99 -1.51
N ASN A 115 12.23 8.94 -1.63
CA ASN A 115 13.49 9.01 -2.35
C ASN A 115 13.24 9.07 -3.86
N VAL A 116 13.38 10.27 -4.43
CA VAL A 116 13.24 10.53 -5.88
C VAL A 116 14.33 9.84 -6.72
N ASN A 117 15.45 9.44 -6.10
CA ASN A 117 16.58 8.79 -6.75
C ASN A 117 16.65 7.28 -6.45
N ALA A 118 15.56 6.69 -5.97
CA ALA A 118 15.51 5.25 -5.76
C ALA A 118 15.73 4.52 -7.10
N LYS A 119 16.51 3.43 -7.06
CA LYS A 119 16.80 2.63 -8.26
C LYS A 119 15.79 1.48 -8.39
N THR A 120 15.51 1.10 -9.63
CA THR A 120 14.70 -0.07 -10.01
C THR A 120 15.60 -1.21 -10.45
#